data_AF-A0A3D0XTY4-F1
#
_entry.id   AF-A0A3D0XTY4-F1
#
_cell.length_a   1.000
_cell.length_b   1.000
_cell.length_c   1.000
_cell.angle_alpha   90.00
_cell.angle_beta   90.00
_cell.angle_gamma   90.00
#
_symmetry.space_group_name_H-M   'P 1'
#
loop_
_entity.id
_entity.type
_entity.pdbx_description
1 polymer ?
#
loop_
_entity_poly.entity_id
_entity_poly.type
_entity_poly.pdbx_seq_one_letter_code
_entity_poly.pdbx_strand_id
1 'polypeptide(L)'
;MAELVYDKNGRLLFTKEMKKEYTILIPMMLPVHFKLFEGVLRNAGYKIELLTNSGQAVVQEGLKYVHNDACYPALLVIGQFLDALHSGKY
;
A
#
# COMPACT_ATOMS: atom_id res chain seq x y z
N MET A 1 -19.78 6.66 -1.46
CA MET A 1 -19.16 5.89 -0.37
C MET A 1 -19.56 4.45 -0.56
N ALA A 2 -18.58 3.61 -0.85
CA ALA A 2 -18.76 2.20 -1.09
C ALA A 2 -19.42 1.52 0.11
N GLU A 3 -20.35 0.63 -0.16
CA GLU A 3 -21.01 -0.18 0.87
C GLU A 3 -20.01 -1.17 1.49
N LEU A 4 -20.01 -1.25 2.82
CA LEU A 4 -19.17 -2.19 3.56
C LEU A 4 -19.89 -3.53 3.66
N VAL A 5 -19.44 -4.50 2.89
CA VAL A 5 -19.99 -5.86 2.88
C VAL A 5 -19.05 -6.79 3.65
N TYR A 6 -19.58 -7.54 4.60
CA TYR A 6 -18.82 -8.48 5.43
C TYR A 6 -19.22 -9.93 5.13
N ASP A 7 -18.26 -10.85 5.20
CA ASP A 7 -18.55 -12.28 5.11
C ASP A 7 -19.09 -12.85 6.44
N LYS A 8 -19.45 -14.14 6.43
CA LYS A 8 -19.97 -14.85 7.61
C LYS A 8 -19.03 -14.87 8.83
N ASN A 9 -17.73 -14.64 8.61
CA ASN A 9 -16.72 -14.62 9.67
C ASN A 9 -16.37 -13.18 10.10
N GLY A 10 -17.07 -12.17 9.57
CA GLY A 10 -16.82 -10.76 9.88
C GLY A 10 -15.68 -10.11 9.10
N ARG A 11 -15.17 -10.76 8.04
CA ARG A 11 -14.13 -10.15 7.18
C ARG A 11 -14.76 -9.17 6.20
N LEU A 12 -14.24 -7.95 6.14
CA LEU A 12 -14.63 -6.96 5.12
C LEU A 12 -14.22 -7.44 3.72
N LEU A 13 -15.19 -7.48 2.80
CA LEU A 13 -14.98 -7.82 1.40
C LEU A 13 -14.71 -6.57 0.57
N PHE A 14 -13.74 -6.67 -0.35
CA PHE A 14 -13.47 -5.61 -1.30
C PHE A 14 -14.55 -5.62 -2.40
N THR A 15 -15.34 -4.55 -2.48
CA THR A 15 -16.50 -4.46 -3.37
C THR A 15 -16.18 -3.80 -4.72
N LYS A 16 -17.12 -3.88 -5.67
CA LYS A 16 -16.98 -3.23 -6.99
C LYS A 16 -17.01 -1.71 -6.87
N GLU A 17 -17.69 -1.20 -5.85
CA GLU A 17 -17.79 0.22 -5.52
C GLU A 17 -16.45 0.71 -4.95
N MET A 18 -15.84 -0.06 -4.03
CA MET A 18 -14.50 0.22 -3.50
C MET A 18 -13.45 0.31 -4.61
N LYS A 19 -13.54 -0.54 -5.64
CA LYS A 19 -12.64 -0.47 -6.81
C LYS A 19 -12.61 0.92 -7.47
N LYS A 20 -13.73 1.65 -7.46
CA LYS A 20 -13.86 2.98 -8.06
C LYS A 20 -13.43 4.09 -7.11
N GLU A 21 -13.73 3.92 -5.82
CA GLU A 21 -13.54 4.97 -4.81
C GLU A 21 -12.17 4.92 -4.11
N TYR A 22 -11.66 3.72 -3.82
CA TYR A 22 -10.50 3.53 -2.93
C TYR A 22 -9.20 3.53 -3.72
N THR A 23 -8.18 4.19 -3.18
CA THR A 23 -6.79 4.12 -3.68
C THR A 23 -6.09 2.93 -3.05
N ILE A 24 -5.56 2.02 -3.86
CA ILE A 24 -4.73 0.90 -3.40
C ILE A 24 -3.27 1.33 -3.48
N LEU A 25 -2.63 1.44 -2.31
CA LEU A 25 -1.22 1.75 -2.19
C LEU A 25 -0.38 0.47 -2.40
N ILE A 26 0.67 0.57 -3.19
CA ILE A 26 1.61 -0.53 -3.46
C ILE A 26 3.03 -0.05 -3.18
N PRO A 27 3.89 -0.81 -2.49
CA PRO A 27 5.25 -0.39 -2.20
C PRO A 27 6.15 -0.53 -3.43
N MET A 28 7.21 0.28 -3.48
CA MET A 28 8.25 0.11 -4.50
C MET A 28 9.27 -0.93 -4.02
N MET A 29 9.07 -2.19 -4.42
CA MET A 29 10.07 -3.25 -4.17
C MET A 29 10.99 -3.49 -5.36
N LEU A 30 10.46 -3.50 -6.59
CA LEU A 30 11.21 -3.75 -7.81
C LEU A 30 10.73 -2.81 -8.93
N PRO A 31 11.52 -1.80 -9.34
CA PRO A 31 11.06 -0.72 -10.22
C PRO A 31 10.43 -1.16 -11.53
N VAL A 32 11.01 -2.16 -12.20
CA VAL A 32 10.50 -2.64 -13.49
C VAL A 32 9.18 -3.40 -13.32
N HIS A 33 9.15 -4.35 -12.38
CA HIS A 33 8.00 -5.23 -12.15
C HIS A 33 6.79 -4.47 -11.59
N PHE A 34 7.01 -3.59 -10.62
CA PHE A 34 5.93 -2.89 -9.95
C PHE A 34 5.31 -1.78 -10.81
N LYS A 35 6.08 -1.14 -11.70
CA LYS A 35 5.53 -0.26 -12.73
C LYS A 35 4.66 -1.02 -13.74
N LEU A 36 5.08 -2.23 -14.12
CA LEU A 36 4.27 -3.09 -14.98
C LEU A 36 2.96 -3.47 -14.28
N PHE A 37 3.02 -3.91 -13.02
CA PHE A 37 1.82 -4.27 -12.25
C PHE A 37 0.89 -3.08 -12.04
N GLU A 38 1.43 -1.90 -11.75
CA GLU A 38 0.64 -0.67 -11.69
C GLU A 38 -0.15 -0.46 -13.00
N GLY A 39 0.52 -0.56 -14.15
CA GLY A 39 -0.13 -0.42 -15.46
C GLY A 39 -1.23 -1.46 -15.69
N VAL A 40 -0.95 -2.73 -15.39
CA VAL A 40 -1.91 -3.83 -15.55
C VAL A 40 -3.14 -3.63 -14.66
N LEU A 41 -2.95 -3.26 -13.40
CA LEU A 41 -4.03 -3.04 -12.43
C LEU A 41 -4.85 -1.79 -12.76
N ARG A 42 -4.19 -0.70 -13.20
CA ARG A 42 -4.90 0.49 -13.71
C ARG A 42 -5.74 0.14 -14.94
N ASN A 43 -5.21 -0.65 -15.88
CA ASN A 43 -5.95 -1.13 -17.04
C ASN A 43 -7.13 -2.04 -16.65
N ALA A 44 -6.99 -2.82 -15.59
CA ALA A 44 -8.09 -3.58 -15.02
C ALA A 44 -9.12 -2.71 -14.28
N GLY A 45 -8.91 -1.39 -14.17
CA GLY A 45 -9.84 -0.42 -13.59
C GLY A 45 -9.69 -0.18 -12.09
N TYR A 46 -8.53 -0.51 -11.50
CA TYR A 46 -8.22 -0.18 -10.11
C TYR A 46 -7.51 1.17 -10.00
N LYS A 47 -7.81 1.94 -8.96
CA LYS A 47 -7.06 3.14 -8.61
C LYS A 47 -5.82 2.75 -7.79
N ILE A 48 -4.71 2.48 -8.47
CA ILE A 48 -3.44 2.14 -7.83
C ILE A 48 -2.64 3.42 -7.57
N GLU A 49 -1.81 3.42 -6.53
CA GLU A 49 -0.72 4.36 -6.34
C GLU A 49 0.56 3.57 -5.98
N LEU A 50 1.58 3.65 -6.83
CA LEU A 50 2.88 3.06 -6.54
C LEU A 50 3.71 4.04 -5.70
N LEU A 51 3.95 3.68 -4.45
CA LEU A 51 4.70 4.48 -3.50
C LEU A 51 6.15 4.62 -3.97
N THR A 52 6.61 5.86 -4.13
CA THR A 52 7.99 6.18 -4.57
C THR A 52 8.80 6.91 -3.51
N ASN A 53 8.21 7.12 -2.32
CA ASN A 53 8.92 7.65 -1.17
C ASN A 53 10.05 6.70 -0.74
N SER A 54 11.17 7.29 -0.35
CA SER A 54 12.39 6.57 0.00
C SER A 54 13.28 7.47 0.86
N GLY A 55 14.43 6.95 1.30
CA GLY A 55 15.40 7.69 2.09
C GLY A 55 15.17 7.55 3.60
N GLN A 56 15.78 8.46 4.36
CA GLN A 56 15.92 8.30 5.81
C GLN A 56 14.57 8.31 6.55
N ALA A 57 13.58 9.08 6.10
CA ALA A 57 12.27 9.13 6.72
C ALA A 57 11.60 7.75 6.75
N VAL A 58 11.60 7.06 5.60
CA VAL A 58 11.11 5.66 5.47
C VAL A 58 11.85 4.72 6.41
N VAL A 59 13.18 4.82 6.49
CA VAL A 59 13.99 3.95 7.37
C VAL A 59 13.65 4.19 8.84
N GLN A 60 13.54 5.44 9.26
CA GLN A 60 13.22 5.79 10.65
C GLN A 60 11.82 5.34 11.03
N GLU A 61 10.86 5.50 10.12
CA GLU A 61 9.50 5.06 10.33
C GLU A 61 9.43 3.53 10.46
N GLY A 62 10.16 2.80 9.60
CA GLY A 62 10.30 1.36 9.73
C GLY A 62 10.91 0.95 11.07
N LEU A 63 12.05 1.54 11.48
CA LEU A 63 12.71 1.23 12.74
C LEU A 63 11.87 1.56 13.98
N LYS A 64 10.97 2.54 13.88
CA LYS A 64 10.09 2.94 14.99
C LYS A 64 8.98 1.93 15.26
N TYR A 65 8.47 1.24 14.23
CA TYR A 65 7.29 0.38 14.33
C TYR A 65 7.56 -1.11 14.07
N VAL A 66 8.74 -1.45 13.56
CA VAL A 66 9.12 -2.83 13.22
C VAL A 66 10.23 -3.30 14.15
N HIS A 67 10.07 -4.49 14.72
CA HIS A 67 11.08 -5.11 15.56
C HIS A 67 12.35 -5.42 14.74
N ASN A 68 13.51 -5.33 15.40
CA ASN A 68 14.82 -5.46 14.74
C ASN A 68 15.15 -6.88 14.23
N ASP A 69 14.32 -7.88 14.56
CA ASP A 69 14.44 -9.26 14.06
C ASP A 69 13.78 -9.46 12.69
N ALA A 70 12.98 -8.49 12.22
CA ALA A 70 12.38 -8.52 10.90
C ALA A 70 13.44 -8.29 9.81
N CYS A 71 13.25 -8.90 8.65
CA CYS A 71 14.14 -8.67 7.52
C CYS A 71 14.09 -7.20 7.08
N TYR A 72 15.24 -6.64 6.70
CA TYR A 72 15.35 -5.24 6.32
C TYR A 72 14.39 -4.80 5.19
N PRO A 73 14.11 -5.63 4.16
CA PRO A 73 13.10 -5.28 3.16
C PRO A 73 11.68 -5.10 3.73
N ALA A 74 11.28 -5.91 4.71
CA ALA A 74 9.97 -5.75 5.35
C ALA A 74 9.91 -4.43 6.13
N LEU A 75 10.99 -4.09 6.84
CA LEU A 75 11.12 -2.80 7.52
C LEU A 75 10.96 -1.63 6.55
N LEU A 76 11.62 -1.66 5.39
CA LEU A 76 11.51 -0.60 4.38
C LEU A 76 10.10 -0.49 3.80
N VAL A 77 9.45 -1.62 3.49
CA VAL A 77 8.08 -1.62 2.96
C VAL A 77 7.11 -1.04 3.97
N ILE A 78 7.19 -1.46 5.24
CA ILE A 78 6.34 -0.92 6.31
C ILE A 78 6.61 0.57 6.50
N GLY A 79 7.88 0.96 6.52
CA GLY A 79 8.28 2.37 6.58
C GLY A 79 7.73 3.20 5.41
N GLN A 80 7.72 2.66 4.18
CA GLN A 80 7.15 3.34 3.00
C GLN A 80 5.66 3.61 3.18
N PHE A 81 4.91 2.61 3.65
CA PHE A 81 3.48 2.76 3.89
C PHE A 81 3.19 3.78 4.98
N LEU A 82 3.88 3.69 6.11
CA LEU A 82 3.65 4.59 7.25
C LEU A 82 4.00 6.04 6.90
N ASP A 83 5.14 6.28 6.25
CA ASP A 83 5.54 7.61 5.78
C ASP A 83 4.52 8.20 4.78
N ALA A 84 4.01 7.36 3.86
CA ALA A 84 2.97 7.76 2.91
C ALA A 84 1.64 8.11 3.60
N LEU A 85 1.20 7.32 4.59
CA LEU A 85 -0.03 7.56 5.34
C LEU A 85 0.08 8.82 6.22
N HIS A 86 1.23 9.03 6.86
CA HIS A 86 1.49 10.22 7.66
C HIS A 86 1.59 11.50 6.83
N SER A 87 1.75 11.40 5.51
CA SER A 87 1.74 12.58 4.64
C SER A 87 0.35 13.22 4.48
N GLY A 88 -0.72 12.56 4.92
CA GLY A 88 -2.11 13.07 4.81
C GLY A 88 -2.66 13.17 3.38
N LYS A 89 -1.99 12.54 2.39
CA LYS A 89 -2.41 12.57 0.98
C LYS A 89 -3.48 11.52 0.65
N TYR A 90 -3.67 10.55 1.53
CA TYR A 90 -4.52 9.37 1.32
C TYR A 90 -5.54 9.24 2.42
#